data_AF-A0A955WBV1-F1
#
_entry.id   AF-A0A955WBV1-F1
#
_cell.length_a   1.000
_cell.length_b   1.000
_cell.length_c   1.000
_cell.angle_alpha   90.00
_cell.angle_beta   90.00
_cell.angle_gamma   90.00
#
_symmetry.space_group_name_H-M   'P 1'
#
loop_
_entity.id
_entity.type
_entity.pdbx_description
1 polymer ?
#
loop_
_entity_poly.entity_id
_entity_poly.type
_entity_poly.pdbx_seq_one_letter_code
_entity_poly.pdbx_strand_id
1 'polypeptide(L)'
;MRLTDHFAFARRAALVLPLVFGVLALAGCGARTLLDDGVDSSVPERVPTDEVCDGLDQDLDSAVDEDFRDELGRYVTARHCGSCGTECVVPDGTTLEMDCLLVDENPICGATRCVPGYWPSRSGRCVPAYDHLCLPCTLDTDCGQGALARCVDIGGERRCAVGCEVGCPVGYACQADDSCAPAGGSCSCEPGDSFDLACVVDPEPSGGGAPAPSDPPPPTDAPLCPGRAMCRMGVLSACLAPTESCNERDDDCDGDVDEDFRNAVGGYSDLHHCGQCGVDCSLSPVPEGDLVCGGDPFAPTCVLSCPDTLDGIQPGDRVDGDRNIATGCECTVTSLRDVPGPVGAVGEDLDVNCDGADGEVTLSVYVAPDGDDTAPGSPSRPLATVAAAIEVAVAQGRPDVFLASGTYVEALTLPSGIRLHGGYRRDFLALDPTGFMTILRAPLDTPLPGGAALSSTDCAQGDTVVEWLSVRGRDAVEPSSASVALWLGCLAGGRSVRLDTLDIRPGIPGAGLNGAAGTAGSSPDTAPAAGAPPRGAVERNRLCTSTAENTVAGGVGGRHQCGGQTTAGGDGASASCPFFAAFQPRGSTGRGASPGRGGDGGQDSR
;
A
#
# COMPACT_ATOMS: atom_id res chain seq x y z
N MET A 1 37.74 -37.10 -47.66
CA MET A 1 36.83 -38.20 -48.06
C MET A 1 35.45 -37.57 -48.16
N ARG A 2 34.96 -37.14 -49.34
CA ARG A 2 34.15 -37.91 -50.32
C ARG A 2 33.04 -38.70 -49.60
N LEU A 3 31.73 -38.52 -49.84
CA LEU A 3 30.98 -38.53 -51.11
C LEU A 3 29.50 -38.09 -50.80
N THR A 4 28.93 -37.07 -51.47
CA THR A 4 27.92 -37.08 -52.58
C THR A 4 26.44 -37.15 -52.13
N ASP A 5 25.62 -36.12 -52.39
CA ASP A 5 24.81 -35.78 -53.60
C ASP A 5 23.37 -36.34 -53.51
N HIS A 6 22.35 -35.49 -53.34
CA HIS A 6 21.52 -34.82 -54.38
C HIS A 6 20.54 -35.74 -55.13
N PHE A 7 19.23 -35.47 -55.00
CA PHE A 7 18.15 -35.52 -56.02
C PHE A 7 16.87 -35.01 -55.31
N ALA A 8 16.29 -33.82 -55.50
CA ALA A 8 15.84 -33.04 -56.66
C ALA A 8 14.49 -33.49 -57.27
N PHE A 9 13.63 -32.47 -57.50
CA PHE A 9 12.37 -32.41 -58.26
C PHE A 9 11.06 -32.86 -57.58
N ALA A 10 9.88 -32.22 -57.76
CA ALA A 10 9.47 -30.89 -58.23
C ALA A 10 7.92 -30.82 -58.20
N ARG A 11 7.39 -29.64 -57.84
CA ARG A 11 6.27 -28.91 -58.50
C ARG A 11 4.84 -29.49 -58.58
N ARG A 12 3.89 -28.70 -58.04
CA ARG A 12 2.61 -28.14 -58.60
C ARG A 12 1.50 -28.22 -57.53
N ALA A 13 1.04 -27.15 -56.90
CA ALA A 13 0.33 -25.93 -57.35
C ALA A 13 -1.18 -26.13 -57.61
N ALA A 14 -1.97 -25.31 -56.87
CA ALA A 14 -3.38 -24.93 -57.02
C ALA A 14 -4.43 -25.94 -56.50
N LEU A 15 -5.59 -25.57 -55.93
CA LEU A 15 -6.43 -24.38 -56.09
C LEU A 15 -7.51 -24.36 -54.96
N VAL A 16 -7.62 -23.24 -54.23
CA VAL A 16 -8.80 -22.50 -53.69
C VAL A 16 -10.16 -23.21 -53.39
N LEU A 17 -10.61 -23.13 -52.10
CA LEU A 17 -11.94 -22.83 -51.45
C LEU A 17 -13.30 -23.01 -52.21
N PRO A 18 -14.51 -23.10 -51.59
CA PRO A 18 -14.91 -22.98 -50.15
C PRO A 18 -16.13 -23.84 -49.64
N LEU A 19 -16.53 -23.59 -48.37
CA LEU A 19 -17.92 -23.43 -47.85
C LEU A 19 -18.63 -24.56 -47.05
N VAL A 20 -18.51 -24.43 -45.71
CA VAL A 20 -19.51 -24.43 -44.61
C VAL A 20 -20.78 -25.32 -44.60
N PHE A 21 -21.01 -25.93 -43.43
CA PHE A 21 -22.25 -26.19 -42.65
C PHE A 21 -22.69 -27.66 -42.43
N GLY A 22 -22.75 -28.08 -41.15
CA GLY A 22 -23.57 -29.23 -40.73
C GLY A 22 -23.15 -30.00 -39.47
N VAL A 23 -23.39 -29.40 -38.28
CA VAL A 23 -23.94 -29.97 -37.01
C VAL A 23 -23.61 -31.43 -36.57
N LEU A 24 -23.04 -31.51 -35.36
CA LEU A 24 -23.14 -32.51 -34.26
C LEU A 24 -23.66 -33.94 -34.54
N ALA A 25 -22.89 -34.96 -34.11
CA ALA A 25 -23.24 -35.87 -33.00
C ALA A 25 -22.22 -37.03 -32.82
N LEU A 26 -21.74 -37.18 -31.56
CA LEU A 26 -21.44 -38.42 -30.82
C LEU A 26 -20.71 -39.59 -31.53
N ALA A 27 -19.42 -39.77 -31.20
CA ALA A 27 -18.78 -41.08 -30.91
C ALA A 27 -17.26 -40.91 -30.71
N GLY A 28 -16.85 -40.46 -29.53
CA GLY A 28 -15.45 -40.53 -29.10
C GLY A 28 -15.18 -41.87 -28.40
N CYS A 29 -15.15 -42.98 -29.15
CA CYS A 29 -14.54 -44.21 -28.65
C CYS A 29 -13.02 -44.00 -28.61
N GLY A 30 -12.48 -43.72 -27.43
CA GLY A 30 -11.06 -43.85 -27.16
C GLY A 30 -10.62 -45.29 -27.41
N ALA A 31 -9.66 -45.45 -28.31
CA ALA A 31 -9.08 -46.73 -28.67
C ALA A 31 -8.49 -47.43 -27.45
N ARG A 32 -8.82 -48.71 -27.27
CA ARG A 32 -8.14 -49.61 -26.33
C ARG A 32 -6.73 -49.84 -26.84
N THR A 33 -5.75 -49.34 -26.09
CA THR A 33 -4.37 -49.85 -26.11
C THR A 33 -4.42 -51.34 -25.79
N LEU A 34 -3.70 -52.14 -26.57
CA LEU A 34 -3.52 -53.57 -26.31
C LEU A 34 -2.85 -53.75 -24.95
N LEU A 35 -3.45 -54.57 -24.10
CA LEU A 35 -2.89 -55.00 -22.82
C LEU A 35 -1.56 -55.71 -23.10
N ASP A 36 -0.50 -55.20 -22.49
CA ASP A 36 0.74 -55.91 -22.30
C ASP A 36 0.48 -56.97 -21.21
N ASP A 37 0.52 -58.26 -21.57
CA ASP A 37 0.33 -59.42 -20.66
C ASP A 37 1.59 -59.64 -19.78
N GLY A 38 2.17 -58.54 -19.29
CA GLY A 38 3.39 -58.48 -18.52
C GLY A 38 3.24 -57.65 -17.24
N VAL A 39 2.09 -57.73 -16.57
CA VAL A 39 1.99 -57.26 -15.17
C VAL A 39 2.39 -58.42 -14.27
N ASP A 40 3.56 -58.25 -13.68
CA ASP A 40 4.09 -59.02 -12.57
C ASP A 40 3.00 -59.25 -11.50
N SER A 41 2.49 -60.48 -11.41
CA SER A 41 1.45 -60.89 -10.45
C SER A 41 2.02 -61.17 -9.05
N SER A 42 3.06 -60.45 -8.66
CA SER A 42 3.61 -60.50 -7.31
C SER A 42 3.16 -59.34 -6.42
N VAL A 43 2.08 -58.63 -6.75
CA VAL A 43 1.38 -57.80 -5.76
C VAL A 43 0.62 -58.76 -4.83
N PRO A 44 1.04 -58.92 -3.56
CA PRO A 44 0.22 -59.67 -2.61
C PRO A 44 -1.17 -59.02 -2.56
N GLU A 45 -2.25 -59.82 -2.58
CA GLU A 45 -3.58 -59.33 -2.24
C GLU A 45 -3.44 -58.50 -0.96
N ARG A 46 -3.79 -57.20 -1.02
CA ARG A 46 -3.84 -56.36 0.18
C ARG A 46 -4.81 -57.04 1.14
N VAL A 47 -4.30 -57.44 2.29
CA VAL A 47 -5.12 -57.93 3.40
C VAL A 47 -5.77 -56.70 4.02
N PRO A 48 -7.10 -56.66 4.20
CA PRO A 48 -7.75 -55.59 4.93
C PRO A 48 -7.10 -55.41 6.30
N THR A 49 -6.73 -54.17 6.61
CA THR A 49 -6.22 -53.76 7.92
C THR A 49 -6.97 -52.54 8.39
N ASP A 50 -6.94 -52.27 9.70
CA ASP A 50 -7.46 -51.04 10.28
C ASP A 50 -6.93 -49.81 9.53
N GLU A 51 -7.77 -48.80 9.38
CA GLU A 51 -7.41 -47.57 8.68
C GLU A 51 -6.23 -46.88 9.35
N VAL A 52 -5.36 -46.32 8.53
CA VAL A 52 -4.22 -45.49 8.87
C VAL A 52 -4.35 -44.25 8.03
N CYS A 53 -4.30 -43.09 8.68
CA CYS A 53 -4.46 -41.84 7.97
C CYS A 53 -3.28 -41.62 6.99
N ASP A 54 -3.45 -42.02 5.75
CA ASP A 54 -2.50 -41.89 4.65
C ASP A 54 -3.17 -41.58 3.29
N GLY A 55 -4.50 -41.40 3.29
CA GLY A 55 -5.28 -41.09 2.10
C GLY A 55 -5.54 -42.29 1.20
N LEU A 56 -5.33 -43.50 1.69
CA LEU A 56 -5.69 -44.75 1.03
C LEU A 56 -6.81 -45.46 1.81
N ASP A 57 -7.47 -46.39 1.15
CA ASP A 57 -8.47 -47.31 1.74
C ASP A 57 -7.73 -48.61 2.11
N GLN A 58 -7.48 -48.84 3.41
CA GLN A 58 -6.74 -50.00 3.91
C GLN A 58 -7.65 -51.19 4.15
N ASP A 59 -8.89 -50.95 4.58
CA ASP A 59 -9.85 -51.99 4.92
C ASP A 59 -10.70 -52.46 3.71
N LEU A 60 -10.58 -51.73 2.59
CA LEU A 60 -11.19 -51.96 1.28
C LEU A 60 -12.72 -51.80 1.27
N ASP A 61 -13.28 -50.96 2.15
CA ASP A 61 -14.71 -50.70 2.22
C ASP A 61 -15.21 -49.60 1.25
N SER A 62 -14.29 -48.99 0.48
CA SER A 62 -14.49 -47.89 -0.46
C SER A 62 -14.71 -46.51 0.15
N ALA A 63 -14.54 -46.37 1.47
CA ALA A 63 -14.25 -45.11 2.11
C ALA A 63 -12.72 -44.97 2.30
N VAL A 64 -12.27 -43.76 2.62
CA VAL A 64 -10.83 -43.47 2.74
C VAL A 64 -10.68 -42.69 4.03
N ASP A 65 -9.86 -43.22 4.94
CA ASP A 65 -9.59 -42.64 6.26
C ASP A 65 -10.88 -42.37 7.08
N GLU A 66 -11.95 -43.14 6.88
CA GLU A 66 -13.27 -42.88 7.46
C GLU A 66 -13.30 -43.00 8.98
N ASP A 67 -12.41 -43.82 9.56
CA ASP A 67 -12.20 -43.90 11.01
C ASP A 67 -11.76 -42.56 11.65
N PHE A 68 -11.26 -41.63 10.83
CA PHE A 68 -10.76 -40.33 11.28
C PHE A 68 -11.64 -39.15 10.85
N ARG A 69 -12.66 -39.40 10.02
CA ARG A 69 -13.53 -38.39 9.40
C ARG A 69 -14.96 -38.47 9.92
N ASP A 70 -15.68 -37.35 9.85
CA ASP A 70 -17.12 -37.32 10.10
C ASP A 70 -17.94 -37.63 8.83
N GLU A 71 -19.28 -37.62 8.95
CA GLU A 71 -20.21 -37.88 7.84
C GLU A 71 -20.08 -36.89 6.67
N LEU A 72 -19.43 -35.73 6.88
CA LEU A 72 -19.16 -34.72 5.86
C LEU A 72 -17.74 -34.84 5.28
N GLY A 73 -16.96 -35.84 5.71
CA GLY A 73 -15.61 -36.11 5.26
C GLY A 73 -14.53 -35.22 5.91
N ARG A 74 -14.87 -34.50 6.98
CA ARG A 74 -13.92 -33.64 7.70
C ARG A 74 -13.18 -34.48 8.71
N TYR A 75 -11.87 -34.31 8.84
CA TYR A 75 -11.14 -35.01 9.89
C TYR A 75 -11.38 -34.37 11.26
N VAL A 76 -11.96 -35.14 12.19
CA VAL A 76 -12.48 -34.63 13.48
C VAL A 76 -11.89 -35.34 14.70
N THR A 77 -10.85 -36.15 14.51
CA THR A 77 -10.18 -36.82 15.63
C THR A 77 -9.00 -35.99 16.12
N ALA A 78 -8.69 -36.05 17.41
CA ALA A 78 -7.58 -35.32 18.02
C ALA A 78 -6.22 -35.53 17.33
N ARG A 79 -6.00 -36.68 16.68
CA ARG A 79 -4.72 -37.01 16.00
C ARG A 79 -4.67 -36.65 14.52
N HIS A 80 -5.80 -36.24 13.94
CA HIS A 80 -5.93 -35.93 12.52
C HIS A 80 -6.77 -34.66 12.31
N CYS A 81 -6.78 -33.72 13.25
CA CYS A 81 -7.75 -32.63 13.25
C CYS A 81 -7.58 -31.68 12.05
N GLY A 82 -8.64 -31.54 11.26
CA GLY A 82 -8.67 -30.70 10.06
C GLY A 82 -7.87 -31.21 8.87
N SER A 83 -6.80 -31.97 9.12
CA SER A 83 -6.12 -32.72 8.08
C SER A 83 -5.40 -33.95 8.63
N CYS A 84 -5.13 -34.88 7.72
CA CYS A 84 -4.49 -36.13 8.05
C CYS A 84 -3.11 -35.94 8.73
N GLY A 85 -2.96 -36.49 9.94
CA GLY A 85 -1.70 -36.47 10.70
C GLY A 85 -1.47 -35.19 11.51
N THR A 86 -2.47 -34.30 11.54
CA THR A 86 -2.43 -33.10 12.40
C THR A 86 -2.91 -33.47 13.80
N GLU A 87 -1.96 -33.70 14.72
CA GLU A 87 -2.28 -33.96 16.13
C GLU A 87 -2.47 -32.66 16.91
N CYS A 88 -3.56 -32.57 17.67
CA CYS A 88 -3.80 -31.48 18.61
C CYS A 88 -2.88 -31.64 19.81
N VAL A 89 -1.76 -30.92 19.78
CA VAL A 89 -0.80 -30.87 20.88
C VAL A 89 -1.19 -29.73 21.82
N VAL A 90 -1.24 -30.03 23.12
CA VAL A 90 -1.47 -29.01 24.15
C VAL A 90 -0.26 -28.05 24.16
N PRO A 91 -0.45 -26.74 23.88
CA PRO A 91 0.62 -25.77 23.99
C PRO A 91 0.96 -25.54 25.47
N ASP A 92 2.22 -25.21 25.76
CA ASP A 92 2.62 -24.76 27.08
C ASP A 92 1.84 -23.49 27.47
N GLY A 93 1.36 -23.40 28.72
CA GLY A 93 0.63 -22.23 29.22
C GLY A 93 -0.71 -22.57 29.90
N THR A 94 -1.79 -21.95 29.42
CA THR A 94 -3.12 -21.96 30.07
C THR A 94 -4.01 -23.15 29.70
N THR A 95 -3.61 -23.97 28.74
CA THR A 95 -4.38 -25.12 28.24
C THR A 95 -3.92 -26.40 28.91
N LEU A 96 -4.86 -27.23 29.39
CA LEU A 96 -4.57 -28.52 30.02
C LEU A 96 -4.92 -29.70 29.12
N GLU A 97 -5.99 -29.60 28.33
CA GLU A 97 -6.42 -30.62 27.39
C GLU A 97 -6.94 -29.95 26.11
N MET A 98 -6.68 -30.61 24.98
CA MET A 98 -7.17 -30.20 23.67
C MET A 98 -7.81 -31.40 22.97
N ASP A 99 -8.77 -31.09 22.11
CA ASP A 99 -9.39 -32.04 21.20
C ASP A 99 -9.70 -31.33 19.87
N CYS A 100 -10.16 -32.08 18.87
CA CYS A 100 -10.62 -31.51 17.62
C CYS A 100 -12.04 -30.96 17.78
N LEU A 101 -12.17 -29.64 17.85
CA LEU A 101 -13.43 -28.94 17.98
C LEU A 101 -13.96 -28.50 16.63
N LEU A 102 -15.27 -28.55 16.43
CA LEU A 102 -15.93 -27.95 15.29
C LEU A 102 -16.33 -26.51 15.63
N VAL A 103 -15.57 -25.54 15.13
CA VAL A 103 -15.87 -24.11 15.27
C VAL A 103 -16.31 -23.57 13.93
N ASP A 104 -17.54 -23.06 13.86
CA ASP A 104 -18.20 -22.63 12.63
C ASP A 104 -18.09 -23.68 11.50
N GLU A 105 -18.35 -24.94 11.86
CA GLU A 105 -18.25 -26.12 10.97
C GLU A 105 -16.84 -26.49 10.50
N ASN A 106 -15.80 -25.82 10.98
CA ASN A 106 -14.42 -26.14 10.67
C ASN A 106 -13.76 -26.90 11.83
N PRO A 107 -13.15 -28.07 11.56
CA PRO A 107 -12.34 -28.77 12.55
C PRO A 107 -11.07 -27.98 12.86
N ILE A 108 -10.93 -27.56 14.11
CA ILE A 108 -9.75 -26.88 14.64
C ILE A 108 -9.30 -27.55 15.93
N CYS A 109 -7.99 -27.56 16.19
CA CYS A 109 -7.49 -27.97 17.49
C CYS A 109 -7.89 -26.91 18.52
N GLY A 110 -8.71 -27.29 19.50
CA GLY A 110 -9.23 -26.38 20.51
C GLY A 110 -9.15 -26.94 21.92
N ALA A 111 -9.02 -26.05 22.90
CA ALA A 111 -8.96 -26.38 24.32
C ALA A 111 -10.30 -26.95 24.81
N THR A 112 -10.26 -28.13 25.44
CA THR A 112 -11.40 -28.75 26.14
C THR A 112 -11.29 -28.58 27.65
N ARG A 113 -10.07 -28.37 28.17
CA ARG A 113 -9.81 -28.06 29.58
C ARG A 113 -8.68 -27.05 29.71
N CYS A 114 -8.85 -26.09 30.61
CA CYS A 114 -7.90 -25.03 30.89
C CYS A 114 -7.40 -25.11 32.34
N VAL A 115 -6.32 -24.40 32.64
CA VAL A 115 -5.83 -24.24 34.02
C VAL A 115 -6.87 -23.53 34.90
N PRO A 116 -6.85 -23.72 36.24
CA PRO A 116 -7.77 -23.02 37.12
C PRO A 116 -7.73 -21.49 36.89
N GLY A 117 -8.90 -20.88 36.69
CA GLY A 117 -9.03 -19.45 36.37
C GLY A 117 -9.20 -19.14 34.88
N TYR A 118 -9.16 -20.13 33.99
CA TYR A 118 -9.41 -20.00 32.55
C TYR A 118 -10.46 -21.01 32.07
N TRP A 119 -11.16 -20.69 30.99
CA TRP A 119 -12.18 -21.54 30.35
C TRP A 119 -12.08 -21.58 28.82
N PRO A 120 -12.55 -22.66 28.18
CA PRO A 120 -12.67 -22.72 26.72
C PRO A 120 -13.58 -21.62 26.16
N SER A 121 -13.07 -20.89 25.18
CA SER A 121 -13.82 -19.96 24.35
C SER A 121 -14.56 -20.69 23.23
N ARG A 122 -15.48 -19.99 22.56
CA ARG A 122 -16.15 -20.51 21.34
C ARG A 122 -15.18 -20.74 20.18
N SER A 123 -14.02 -20.08 20.20
CA SER A 123 -12.95 -20.24 19.22
C SER A 123 -11.93 -21.33 19.60
N GLY A 124 -12.16 -22.08 20.68
CA GLY A 124 -11.27 -23.16 21.11
C GLY A 124 -10.00 -22.69 21.83
N ARG A 125 -9.97 -21.48 22.39
CA ARG A 125 -8.83 -20.97 23.18
C ARG A 125 -9.19 -20.90 24.67
N CYS A 126 -8.20 -21.00 25.55
CA CYS A 126 -8.42 -20.72 26.97
C CYS A 126 -8.44 -19.21 27.22
N VAL A 127 -9.59 -18.68 27.63
CA VAL A 127 -9.77 -17.27 28.02
C VAL A 127 -10.00 -17.18 29.54
N PRO A 128 -9.61 -16.08 30.20
CA PRO A 128 -9.83 -15.96 31.64
C PRO A 128 -11.31 -16.11 32.01
N ALA A 129 -11.57 -16.85 33.09
CA ALA A 129 -12.91 -17.22 33.53
C ALA A 129 -13.73 -16.04 34.09
N TYR A 130 -13.06 -14.93 34.42
CA TYR A 130 -13.64 -13.82 35.18
C TYR A 130 -13.86 -12.55 34.38
N ASP A 131 -13.38 -12.44 33.12
CA ASP A 131 -13.34 -11.17 32.36
C ASP A 131 -14.69 -10.49 32.18
N HIS A 132 -15.78 -11.25 32.30
CA HIS A 132 -17.13 -10.74 32.13
C HIS A 132 -18.05 -11.09 33.31
N LEU A 133 -17.58 -11.86 34.31
CA LEU A 133 -18.45 -12.28 35.41
C LEU A 133 -19.00 -11.09 36.18
N CYS A 134 -20.30 -11.10 36.44
CA CYS A 134 -21.01 -10.02 37.11
C CYS A 134 -21.06 -8.69 36.34
N LEU A 135 -20.63 -8.59 35.07
CA LEU A 135 -20.96 -7.42 34.25
C LEU A 135 -22.47 -7.34 33.97
N PRO A 136 -23.06 -6.13 33.89
CA PRO A 136 -24.41 -5.95 33.38
C PRO A 136 -24.53 -6.43 31.94
N CYS A 137 -25.62 -7.10 31.59
CA CYS A 137 -25.83 -7.64 30.25
C CYS A 137 -27.29 -7.63 29.82
N THR A 138 -27.50 -7.76 28.51
CA THR A 138 -28.83 -7.95 27.93
C THR A 138 -28.94 -9.30 27.20
N LEU A 139 -27.90 -9.67 26.46
CA LEU A 139 -27.78 -10.88 25.66
C LEU A 139 -26.57 -11.70 26.13
N ASP A 140 -26.59 -13.00 25.84
CA ASP A 140 -25.46 -13.90 26.17
C ASP A 140 -24.15 -13.47 25.48
N THR A 141 -24.26 -12.84 24.31
CA THR A 141 -23.11 -12.29 23.55
C THR A 141 -22.43 -11.12 24.23
N ASP A 142 -23.11 -10.46 25.19
CA ASP A 142 -22.52 -9.35 25.96
C ASP A 142 -21.52 -9.89 27.02
N CYS A 143 -21.53 -11.20 27.28
CA CYS A 143 -20.77 -11.85 28.33
C CYS A 143 -19.43 -12.45 27.86
N GLY A 144 -18.89 -11.95 26.75
CA GLY A 144 -17.57 -12.31 26.24
C GLY A 144 -17.53 -13.58 25.39
N GLN A 145 -16.30 -14.01 25.06
CA GLN A 145 -16.03 -15.09 24.10
C GLN A 145 -16.13 -16.51 24.72
N GLY A 146 -16.40 -16.62 26.01
CA GLY A 146 -16.52 -17.91 26.71
C GLY A 146 -17.61 -18.79 26.09
N ALA A 147 -17.31 -20.08 25.89
CA ALA A 147 -18.28 -21.02 25.32
C ALA A 147 -19.53 -21.19 26.20
N LEU A 148 -19.36 -21.07 27.52
CA LEU A 148 -20.42 -21.21 28.52
C LEU A 148 -20.98 -19.88 29.04
N ALA A 149 -20.60 -18.75 28.45
CA ALA A 149 -21.05 -17.43 28.87
C ALA A 149 -22.54 -17.20 28.59
N ARG A 150 -23.28 -16.74 29.59
CA ARG A 150 -24.73 -16.51 29.55
C ARG A 150 -25.11 -15.27 30.36
N CYS A 151 -26.14 -14.57 29.90
CA CYS A 151 -26.74 -13.45 30.61
C CYS A 151 -27.94 -13.92 31.43
N VAL A 152 -27.77 -14.00 32.75
CA VAL A 152 -28.74 -14.59 33.69
C VAL A 152 -29.17 -13.59 34.75
N ASP A 153 -30.17 -13.95 35.57
CA ASP A 153 -30.59 -13.12 36.71
C ASP A 153 -29.81 -13.53 37.96
N ILE A 154 -29.02 -12.61 38.52
CA ILE A 154 -28.30 -12.79 39.78
C ILE A 154 -28.71 -11.67 40.71
N GLY A 155 -29.37 -12.00 41.82
CA GLY A 155 -29.81 -11.01 42.81
C GLY A 155 -30.87 -10.03 42.30
N GLY A 156 -31.65 -10.38 41.26
CA GLY A 156 -32.66 -9.50 40.67
C GLY A 156 -32.14 -8.58 39.56
N GLU A 157 -30.89 -8.79 39.13
CA GLU A 157 -30.25 -8.01 38.07
C GLU A 157 -29.71 -8.93 36.97
N ARG A 158 -29.73 -8.44 35.72
CA ARG A 158 -29.16 -9.16 34.58
C ARG A 158 -27.64 -9.06 34.60
N ARG A 159 -26.99 -10.17 34.91
CA ARG A 159 -25.55 -10.25 35.11
C ARG A 159 -24.96 -11.39 34.28
N CYS A 160 -23.76 -11.16 33.77
CA CYS A 160 -23.01 -12.19 33.08
C CYS A 160 -22.54 -13.27 34.04
N ALA A 161 -22.80 -14.51 33.66
CA ALA A 161 -22.45 -15.71 34.38
C ALA A 161 -22.01 -16.78 33.38
N VAL A 162 -21.68 -17.95 33.90
CA VAL A 162 -21.27 -19.11 33.11
C VAL A 162 -21.93 -20.39 33.58
N GLY A 163 -21.96 -21.40 32.70
CA GLY A 163 -22.40 -22.76 33.02
C GLY A 163 -21.56 -23.43 34.11
N CYS A 164 -22.17 -24.27 34.95
CA CYS A 164 -21.45 -24.99 36.02
C CYS A 164 -20.70 -26.25 35.54
N GLU A 165 -20.83 -26.60 34.26
CA GLU A 165 -20.36 -27.85 33.64
C GLU A 165 -18.86 -28.11 33.87
N VAL A 166 -18.06 -27.05 33.93
CA VAL A 166 -16.60 -27.07 34.16
C VAL A 166 -16.21 -26.70 35.60
N GLY A 167 -17.20 -26.54 36.48
CA GLY A 167 -17.04 -26.08 37.86
C GLY A 167 -17.08 -24.55 38.00
N CYS A 168 -17.58 -24.07 39.14
CA CYS A 168 -17.65 -22.64 39.42
C CYS A 168 -16.33 -22.08 39.98
N PRO A 169 -16.01 -20.80 39.69
CA PRO A 169 -14.83 -20.14 40.25
C PRO A 169 -14.84 -20.11 41.77
N VAL A 170 -13.68 -19.86 42.37
CA VAL A 170 -13.57 -19.66 43.82
C VAL A 170 -14.45 -18.48 44.25
N GLY A 171 -15.28 -18.70 45.28
CA GLY A 171 -16.25 -17.70 45.74
C GLY A 171 -17.62 -17.76 45.04
N TYR A 172 -17.74 -18.56 43.97
CA TYR A 172 -18.99 -18.82 43.26
C TYR A 172 -19.54 -20.20 43.62
N ALA A 173 -20.87 -20.34 43.55
CA ALA A 173 -21.59 -21.58 43.75
C ALA A 173 -22.55 -21.82 42.59
N CYS A 174 -22.65 -23.08 42.18
CA CYS A 174 -23.59 -23.46 41.13
C CYS A 174 -25.03 -23.31 41.61
N GLN A 175 -25.83 -22.55 40.87
CA GLN A 175 -27.24 -22.33 41.13
C GLN A 175 -28.11 -23.42 40.48
N ALA A 176 -29.39 -23.42 40.81
CA ALA A 176 -30.34 -24.42 40.30
C ALA A 176 -30.60 -24.32 38.78
N ASP A 177 -30.28 -23.19 38.17
CA ASP A 177 -30.40 -22.92 36.74
C ASP A 177 -29.09 -23.17 35.96
N ASP A 178 -28.14 -23.89 36.57
CA ASP A 178 -26.85 -24.22 35.98
C ASP A 178 -25.99 -22.97 35.68
N SER A 179 -26.14 -21.91 36.48
CA SER A 179 -25.29 -20.72 36.42
C SER A 179 -24.39 -20.61 37.65
N CYS A 180 -23.14 -20.20 37.45
CA CYS A 180 -22.26 -19.82 38.56
C CYS A 180 -22.58 -18.39 39.00
N ALA A 181 -23.07 -18.26 40.23
CA ALA A 181 -23.27 -16.97 40.90
C ALA A 181 -22.41 -16.88 42.17
N PRO A 182 -22.04 -15.68 42.64
CA PRO A 182 -21.33 -15.53 43.91
C PRO A 182 -22.10 -16.22 45.05
N ALA A 183 -21.39 -16.78 46.02
CA ALA A 183 -22.00 -17.55 47.11
C ALA A 183 -23.01 -16.73 47.96
N GLY A 184 -22.85 -15.41 48.00
CA GLY A 184 -23.80 -14.46 48.61
C GLY A 184 -25.11 -14.27 47.82
N GLY A 185 -25.18 -14.75 46.57
CA GLY A 185 -26.35 -14.68 45.69
C GLY A 185 -26.51 -13.37 44.92
N SER A 186 -25.58 -12.43 45.07
CA SER A 186 -25.55 -11.14 44.37
C SER A 186 -24.15 -10.85 43.83
N CYS A 187 -24.07 -9.99 42.82
CA CYS A 187 -22.81 -9.45 42.32
C CYS A 187 -22.33 -8.21 43.11
N SER A 188 -22.98 -7.90 44.25
CA SER A 188 -22.53 -6.88 45.19
C SER A 188 -21.47 -7.47 46.12
N CYS A 189 -20.39 -6.73 46.39
CA CYS A 189 -19.38 -7.13 47.36
C CYS A 189 -19.87 -6.81 48.79
N GLU A 190 -20.65 -7.69 49.40
CA GLU A 190 -21.25 -7.47 50.72
C GLU A 190 -20.39 -8.01 51.87
N PRO A 191 -20.61 -7.56 53.13
CA PRO A 191 -19.85 -8.04 54.26
C PRO A 191 -19.92 -9.56 54.43
N GLY A 192 -18.76 -10.22 54.30
CA GLY A 192 -18.63 -11.68 54.39
C GLY A 192 -18.43 -12.38 53.05
N ASP A 193 -18.64 -11.69 51.93
CA ASP A 193 -18.40 -12.24 50.61
C ASP A 193 -16.92 -12.27 50.24
N SER A 194 -16.53 -13.24 49.43
CA SER A 194 -15.20 -13.31 48.84
C SER A 194 -15.26 -13.98 47.48
N PHE A 195 -15.07 -13.22 46.41
CA PHE A 195 -15.13 -13.66 45.02
C PHE A 195 -14.46 -12.60 44.12
N ASP A 196 -14.05 -12.98 42.91
CA ASP A 196 -13.53 -12.06 41.91
C ASP A 196 -14.64 -11.73 40.91
N LEU A 197 -14.78 -10.46 40.51
CA LEU A 197 -15.70 -10.05 39.47
C LEU A 197 -15.01 -9.22 38.39
N ALA A 198 -15.60 -9.23 37.20
CA ALA A 198 -15.25 -8.30 36.15
C ALA A 198 -15.60 -6.87 36.55
N CYS A 199 -14.78 -5.96 36.07
CA CYS A 199 -14.96 -4.53 36.17
C CYS A 199 -14.49 -3.89 34.87
N VAL A 200 -14.71 -2.59 34.73
CA VAL A 200 -14.15 -1.82 33.62
C VAL A 200 -12.94 -1.08 34.16
N VAL A 201 -11.79 -1.25 33.50
CA VAL A 201 -10.61 -0.44 33.80
C VAL A 201 -10.88 0.95 33.26
N ASP A 202 -10.90 1.95 34.14
CA ASP A 202 -10.85 3.33 33.67
C ASP A 202 -9.43 3.53 33.10
N PRO A 203 -9.28 3.97 31.84
CA PRO A 203 -7.96 4.30 31.31
C PRO A 203 -7.43 5.47 32.14
N GLU A 204 -6.57 5.17 33.12
CA GLU A 204 -5.83 6.22 33.82
C GLU A 204 -4.95 6.89 32.75
N PRO A 205 -4.98 8.22 32.60
CA PRO A 205 -4.00 8.87 31.75
C PRO A 205 -2.62 8.54 32.32
N SER A 206 -1.80 7.88 31.51
CA SER A 206 -0.45 7.43 31.83
C SER A 206 0.36 8.51 32.56
N GLY A 207 0.41 8.41 33.89
CA GLY A 207 1.02 9.41 34.77
C GLY A 207 0.36 9.49 36.14
N GLY A 208 0.64 8.51 37.01
CA GLY A 208 0.04 8.31 38.35
C GLY A 208 -0.14 9.57 39.21
N GLY A 209 -1.27 10.23 39.03
CA GLY A 209 -1.76 11.34 39.83
C GLY A 209 -3.27 11.43 39.67
N ALA A 210 -4.01 11.20 40.76
CA ALA A 210 -5.46 11.30 40.78
C ALA A 210 -5.93 12.60 40.10
N PRO A 211 -6.92 12.56 39.18
CA PRO A 211 -7.40 13.74 38.49
C PRO A 211 -7.96 14.76 39.50
N ALA A 212 -7.74 16.05 39.21
CA ALA A 212 -8.30 17.10 40.04
C ALA A 212 -9.84 17.08 39.92
N PRO A 213 -10.61 17.54 40.93
CA PRO A 213 -12.08 17.56 40.89
C PRO A 213 -12.71 18.40 39.77
N SER A 214 -11.90 18.98 38.88
CA SER A 214 -12.27 19.87 37.79
C SER A 214 -12.01 19.29 36.39
N ASP A 215 -11.47 18.08 36.28
CA ASP A 215 -11.19 17.51 34.96
C ASP A 215 -12.49 16.97 34.33
N PRO A 216 -12.75 17.29 33.04
CA PRO A 216 -13.90 16.76 32.33
C PRO A 216 -13.78 15.23 32.20
N PRO A 217 -14.91 14.50 32.14
CA PRO A 217 -14.87 13.04 31.93
C PRO A 217 -14.13 12.72 30.63
N PRO A 218 -13.43 11.57 30.57
CA PRO A 218 -12.77 11.12 29.35
C PRO A 218 -13.78 11.02 28.19
N PRO A 219 -13.33 11.18 26.93
CA PRO A 219 -14.19 11.09 25.76
C PRO A 219 -14.96 9.76 25.77
N THR A 220 -16.23 9.80 25.37
CA THR A 220 -17.19 8.68 25.43
C THR A 220 -16.88 7.50 24.53
N ASP A 221 -15.76 7.55 23.79
CA ASP A 221 -15.37 6.59 22.77
C ASP A 221 -14.01 5.92 23.08
N ALA A 222 -13.47 6.09 24.29
CA ALA A 222 -12.33 5.29 24.74
C ALA A 222 -12.79 3.82 24.87
N PRO A 223 -12.05 2.85 24.29
CA PRO A 223 -12.39 1.43 24.44
C PRO A 223 -12.45 1.10 25.93
N LEU A 224 -13.61 0.62 26.38
CA LEU A 224 -13.78 0.16 27.76
C LEU A 224 -13.17 -1.23 27.84
N CYS A 225 -12.10 -1.37 28.60
CA CYS A 225 -11.48 -2.66 28.78
C CYS A 225 -12.08 -3.47 29.93
N PRO A 226 -12.21 -4.79 29.76
CA PRO A 226 -12.50 -5.68 30.88
C PRO A 226 -11.28 -5.79 31.80
N GLY A 227 -11.50 -5.59 33.10
CA GLY A 227 -10.52 -5.87 34.14
C GLY A 227 -11.11 -6.75 35.24
N ARG A 228 -10.29 -7.09 36.23
CA ARG A 228 -10.68 -7.88 37.41
C ARG A 228 -10.63 -7.05 38.69
N ALA A 229 -11.66 -7.17 39.52
CA ALA A 229 -11.68 -6.67 40.88
C ALA A 229 -11.94 -7.83 41.85
N MET A 230 -11.19 -7.84 42.95
CA MET A 230 -11.27 -8.88 43.99
C MET A 230 -12.14 -8.36 45.14
N CYS A 231 -13.24 -9.04 45.43
CA CYS A 231 -14.00 -8.84 46.67
C CYS A 231 -13.41 -9.73 47.76
N ARG A 232 -13.03 -9.13 48.90
CA ARG A 232 -12.52 -9.87 50.06
C ARG A 232 -13.16 -9.38 51.35
N MET A 233 -13.97 -10.23 51.97
CA MET A 233 -14.75 -9.94 53.18
C MET A 233 -15.61 -8.67 53.05
N GLY A 234 -16.18 -8.42 51.87
CA GLY A 234 -16.96 -7.21 51.59
C GLY A 234 -16.14 -5.94 51.27
N VAL A 235 -14.84 -6.08 51.00
CA VAL A 235 -13.99 -4.99 50.50
C VAL A 235 -13.59 -5.29 49.06
N LEU A 236 -13.98 -4.41 48.14
CA LEU A 236 -13.66 -4.51 46.72
C LEU A 236 -12.31 -3.86 46.43
N SER A 237 -11.44 -4.55 45.67
CA SER A 237 -10.17 -3.98 45.20
C SER A 237 -10.39 -2.96 44.07
N ALA A 238 -9.31 -2.27 43.66
CA ALA A 238 -9.29 -1.59 42.38
C ALA A 238 -9.49 -2.59 41.23
N CYS A 239 -9.97 -2.07 40.09
CA CYS A 239 -10.01 -2.82 38.85
C CYS A 239 -8.60 -2.94 38.28
N LEU A 240 -8.13 -4.15 38.03
CA LEU A 240 -6.83 -4.42 37.44
C LEU A 240 -7.02 -5.01 36.05
N ALA A 241 -6.34 -4.44 35.07
CA ALA A 241 -6.25 -5.02 33.74
C ALA A 241 -5.58 -6.42 33.75
N PRO A 242 -5.92 -7.30 32.79
CA PRO A 242 -5.12 -8.49 32.51
C PRO A 242 -3.74 -8.11 31.96
N THR A 243 -2.87 -9.09 31.78
CA THR A 243 -1.64 -8.88 30.99
C THR A 243 -1.98 -8.94 29.51
N GLU A 244 -1.23 -8.21 28.70
CA GLU A 244 -1.33 -8.25 27.24
C GLU A 244 -1.31 -9.68 26.68
N SER A 245 -2.17 -9.94 25.71
CA SER A 245 -2.16 -11.16 24.92
C SER A 245 -2.16 -10.77 23.46
N CYS A 246 -1.21 -11.31 22.67
CA CYS A 246 -1.12 -10.97 21.26
C CYS A 246 -2.39 -11.39 20.50
N ASN A 247 -3.29 -10.44 20.30
CA ASN A 247 -4.61 -10.64 19.73
C ASN A 247 -5.12 -9.45 18.91
N GLU A 248 -4.27 -8.44 18.67
CA GLU A 248 -4.57 -7.20 17.97
C GLU A 248 -5.55 -6.29 18.73
N ARG A 249 -5.55 -6.39 20.07
CA ARG A 249 -6.32 -5.52 20.95
C ARG A 249 -5.46 -5.09 22.14
N ASP A 250 -5.80 -3.94 22.65
CA ASP A 250 -5.31 -3.39 23.92
C ASP A 250 -6.05 -4.14 25.05
N ASP A 251 -5.44 -5.20 25.57
CA ASP A 251 -6.01 -6.02 26.64
C ASP A 251 -5.76 -5.39 28.01
N ASP A 252 -4.64 -4.67 28.16
CA ASP A 252 -4.15 -4.12 29.42
C ASP A 252 -4.46 -2.62 29.65
N CYS A 253 -4.96 -1.96 28.60
CA CYS A 253 -5.58 -0.64 28.58
C CYS A 253 -4.62 0.50 28.80
N ASP A 254 -3.37 0.30 28.43
CA ASP A 254 -2.36 1.35 28.44
C ASP A 254 -2.44 2.28 27.21
N GLY A 255 -3.26 1.90 26.22
CA GLY A 255 -3.54 2.65 25.00
C GLY A 255 -2.71 2.22 23.79
N ASP A 256 -1.78 1.30 23.97
CA ASP A 256 -1.06 0.62 22.91
C ASP A 256 -1.68 -0.78 22.69
N VAL A 257 -1.31 -1.44 21.58
CA VAL A 257 -1.92 -2.72 21.19
C VAL A 257 -0.81 -3.73 21.03
N ASP A 258 -0.84 -4.80 21.82
CA ASP A 258 0.14 -5.89 21.86
C ASP A 258 1.60 -5.41 22.02
N GLU A 259 1.82 -4.32 22.73
CA GLU A 259 3.13 -3.67 22.88
C GLU A 259 4.17 -4.56 23.55
N ASP A 260 3.74 -5.49 24.41
CA ASP A 260 4.58 -6.55 25.00
C ASP A 260 5.19 -7.50 23.94
N PHE A 261 4.61 -7.57 22.74
CA PHE A 261 5.04 -8.46 21.65
C PHE A 261 5.71 -7.72 20.49
N ARG A 262 5.79 -6.38 20.55
CA ARG A 262 6.30 -5.50 19.50
C ARG A 262 7.66 -4.91 19.87
N ASN A 263 8.47 -4.64 18.86
CA ASN A 263 9.72 -3.91 19.03
C ASN A 263 9.47 -2.39 19.09
N ALA A 264 10.55 -1.63 19.29
CA ALA A 264 10.50 -0.16 19.40
C ALA A 264 9.96 0.57 18.15
N VAL A 265 9.87 -0.10 17.00
CA VAL A 265 9.31 0.45 15.76
C VAL A 265 7.91 -0.10 15.42
N GLY A 266 7.32 -0.89 16.33
CA GLY A 266 5.97 -1.43 16.24
C GLY A 266 5.82 -2.74 15.47
N GLY A 267 6.93 -3.35 15.01
CA GLY A 267 6.90 -4.67 14.37
C GLY A 267 6.86 -5.79 15.41
N TYR A 268 6.05 -6.83 15.21
CA TYR A 268 6.00 -7.96 16.12
C TYR A 268 7.30 -8.78 16.07
N SER A 269 8.08 -8.72 17.14
CA SER A 269 9.43 -9.31 17.19
C SER A 269 9.54 -10.50 18.15
N ASP A 270 8.47 -10.84 18.85
CA ASP A 270 8.45 -12.02 19.71
C ASP A 270 8.57 -13.32 18.89
N LEU A 271 9.28 -14.31 19.42
CA LEU A 271 9.54 -15.57 18.74
C LEU A 271 8.26 -16.35 18.40
N HIS A 272 7.24 -16.24 19.27
CA HIS A 272 5.95 -16.93 19.16
C HIS A 272 4.87 -16.08 18.47
N HIS A 273 5.19 -14.83 18.10
CA HIS A 273 4.29 -13.89 17.45
C HIS A 273 4.98 -13.10 16.32
N CYS A 274 5.87 -13.74 15.56
CA CYS A 274 6.75 -13.05 14.64
C CYS A 274 6.02 -12.45 13.42
N GLY A 275 6.14 -11.14 13.24
CA GLY A 275 5.48 -10.40 12.15
C GLY A 275 3.97 -10.20 12.33
N GLN A 276 3.31 -11.10 13.04
CA GLN A 276 1.89 -11.05 13.41
C GLN A 276 1.61 -12.05 14.55
N CYS A 277 0.51 -11.85 15.27
CA CYS A 277 0.12 -12.74 16.35
C CYS A 277 -0.08 -14.20 15.89
N GLY A 278 0.51 -15.14 16.63
CA GLY A 278 0.35 -16.58 16.43
C GLY A 278 1.30 -17.20 15.41
N VAL A 279 2.23 -16.42 14.84
CA VAL A 279 3.32 -16.97 14.03
C VAL A 279 4.48 -17.34 14.94
N ASP A 280 4.67 -18.65 15.13
CA ASP A 280 5.69 -19.20 16.01
C ASP A 280 6.86 -19.78 15.21
N CYS A 281 8.00 -19.11 15.27
CA CYS A 281 9.21 -19.53 14.56
C CYS A 281 9.83 -20.80 15.15
N SER A 282 9.50 -21.18 16.39
CA SER A 282 10.00 -22.42 17.00
C SER A 282 9.34 -23.69 16.46
N LEU A 283 8.16 -23.56 15.83
CA LEU A 283 7.39 -24.71 15.32
C LEU A 283 7.82 -25.18 13.92
N SER A 284 8.66 -24.43 13.21
CA SER A 284 9.13 -24.76 11.86
C SER A 284 10.64 -25.02 11.84
N PRO A 285 11.13 -26.14 12.41
CA PRO A 285 12.55 -26.48 12.30
C PRO A 285 12.90 -26.76 10.84
N VAL A 286 13.89 -26.06 10.32
CA VAL A 286 14.42 -26.26 8.96
C VAL A 286 15.74 -27.02 9.03
N PRO A 287 16.10 -27.83 8.01
CA PRO A 287 17.38 -28.56 7.99
C PRO A 287 18.61 -27.68 8.23
N GLU A 288 18.52 -26.40 7.86
CA GLU A 288 19.58 -25.42 7.91
C GLU A 288 19.85 -24.84 9.31
N GLY A 289 18.91 -24.98 10.26
CA GLY A 289 19.07 -24.50 11.64
C GLY A 289 17.76 -24.12 12.34
N ASP A 290 17.88 -23.55 13.54
CA ASP A 290 16.76 -22.96 14.27
C ASP A 290 16.34 -21.64 13.59
N LEU A 291 15.07 -21.26 13.72
CA LEU A 291 14.55 -19.98 13.24
C LEU A 291 14.41 -18.99 14.40
N VAL A 292 14.64 -17.72 14.10
CA VAL A 292 14.41 -16.58 15.01
C VAL A 292 13.51 -15.56 14.33
N CYS A 293 12.88 -14.69 15.12
CA CYS A 293 12.14 -13.57 14.56
C CYS A 293 13.09 -12.43 14.15
N GLY A 294 13.07 -12.03 12.89
CA GLY A 294 14.00 -11.02 12.37
C GLY A 294 13.70 -10.57 10.94
N GLY A 295 14.73 -10.07 10.25
CA GLY A 295 14.59 -9.48 8.93
C GLY A 295 14.13 -8.01 9.00
N ASP A 296 13.05 -7.67 8.29
CA ASP A 296 12.51 -6.30 8.26
C ASP A 296 12.02 -5.89 9.66
N PRO A 297 12.57 -4.86 10.30
CA PRO A 297 12.17 -4.48 11.66
C PRO A 297 10.72 -4.01 11.75
N PHE A 298 10.10 -3.54 10.67
CA PHE A 298 8.68 -3.13 10.66
C PHE A 298 7.73 -4.25 10.23
N ALA A 299 8.25 -5.30 9.62
CA ALA A 299 7.48 -6.48 9.23
C ALA A 299 8.33 -7.76 9.41
N PRO A 300 8.66 -8.13 10.66
CA PRO A 300 9.55 -9.25 10.91
C PRO A 300 8.99 -10.56 10.36
N THR A 301 9.88 -11.49 10.04
CA THR A 301 9.54 -12.84 9.61
C THR A 301 10.43 -13.85 10.29
N CYS A 302 10.04 -15.12 10.28
CA CYS A 302 10.95 -16.18 10.71
C CYS A 302 12.11 -16.28 9.73
N VAL A 303 13.31 -15.97 10.22
CA VAL A 303 14.58 -16.01 9.48
C VAL A 303 15.52 -17.01 10.12
N LEU A 304 16.57 -17.42 9.40
CA LEU A 304 17.52 -18.37 9.95
C LEU A 304 18.31 -17.77 11.13
N SER A 305 18.43 -18.53 12.22
CA SER A 305 19.28 -18.16 13.35
C SER A 305 20.75 -18.33 12.99
N CYS A 306 21.41 -17.19 12.75
CA CYS A 306 22.83 -17.18 12.43
C CYS A 306 23.67 -17.13 13.72
N PRO A 307 24.60 -18.08 13.94
CA PRO A 307 25.37 -18.14 15.18
C PRO A 307 26.17 -16.88 15.50
N ASP A 308 26.60 -16.16 14.45
CA ASP A 308 27.40 -14.94 14.57
C ASP A 308 26.58 -13.75 15.08
N THR A 309 25.24 -13.80 15.07
CA THR A 309 24.39 -12.66 15.52
C THR A 309 23.93 -12.78 16.97
N LEU A 310 24.29 -13.86 17.68
CA LEU A 310 23.80 -14.14 19.02
C LEU A 310 24.29 -13.15 20.09
N ASP A 311 25.41 -12.45 19.85
CA ASP A 311 25.91 -11.35 20.68
C ASP A 311 25.58 -9.95 20.10
N GLY A 312 24.65 -9.91 19.14
CA GLY A 312 24.21 -8.74 18.41
C GLY A 312 25.01 -8.51 17.13
N ILE A 313 24.40 -7.85 16.14
CA ILE A 313 25.01 -7.65 14.81
C ILE A 313 26.23 -6.73 14.88
N GLN A 314 27.37 -7.20 14.39
CA GLN A 314 28.66 -6.53 14.28
C GLN A 314 29.27 -6.70 12.88
N PRO A 315 30.19 -5.79 12.48
CA PRO A 315 30.96 -5.99 11.25
C PRO A 315 31.77 -7.29 11.28
N GLY A 316 31.57 -8.13 10.28
CA GLY A 316 32.16 -9.46 10.14
C GLY A 316 31.16 -10.61 10.33
N ASP A 317 29.98 -10.32 10.90
CA ASP A 317 28.96 -11.33 11.14
C ASP A 317 28.27 -11.73 9.84
N ARG A 318 27.81 -12.98 9.81
CA ARG A 318 27.01 -13.50 8.70
C ARG A 318 25.54 -13.57 9.10
N VAL A 319 24.68 -12.98 8.29
CA VAL A 319 23.22 -12.95 8.52
C VAL A 319 22.47 -13.48 7.31
N ASP A 320 21.23 -13.90 7.53
CA ASP A 320 20.25 -14.20 6.47
C ASP A 320 19.69 -12.87 5.95
N GLY A 321 20.37 -12.27 4.98
CA GLY A 321 20.13 -10.91 4.49
C GLY A 321 19.05 -10.84 3.43
N ASP A 322 18.90 -11.89 2.61
CA ASP A 322 17.80 -11.99 1.64
C ASP A 322 16.52 -12.61 2.23
N ARG A 323 16.57 -13.05 3.50
CA ARG A 323 15.48 -13.67 4.27
C ARG A 323 15.04 -15.00 3.66
N ASN A 324 15.89 -15.59 2.84
CA ASN A 324 15.67 -16.90 2.27
C ASN A 324 16.46 -17.93 3.07
N ILE A 325 15.74 -18.58 3.98
CA ILE A 325 16.25 -19.66 4.82
C ILE A 325 17.04 -20.75 4.07
N ALA A 326 16.79 -20.94 2.76
CA ALA A 326 17.46 -21.94 1.94
C ALA A 326 18.88 -21.53 1.48
N THR A 327 19.22 -20.24 1.49
CA THR A 327 20.55 -19.73 1.14
C THR A 327 21.48 -19.60 2.36
N GLY A 328 20.91 -19.61 3.55
CA GLY A 328 21.62 -19.71 4.82
C GLY A 328 21.93 -18.34 5.42
N CYS A 329 23.09 -18.20 6.06
CA CYS A 329 23.61 -16.91 6.50
C CYS A 329 24.55 -16.39 5.42
N GLU A 330 24.02 -15.89 4.31
CA GLU A 330 24.82 -15.49 3.15
C GLU A 330 25.48 -14.12 3.29
N CYS A 331 24.80 -13.14 3.89
CA CYS A 331 25.21 -11.74 3.89
C CYS A 331 26.27 -11.45 4.95
N THR A 332 27.42 -10.87 4.55
CA THR A 332 28.46 -10.48 5.51
C THR A 332 28.36 -9.00 5.84
N VAL A 333 28.06 -8.66 7.09
CA VAL A 333 27.96 -7.28 7.56
C VAL A 333 29.32 -6.60 7.44
N THR A 334 29.43 -5.56 6.62
CA THR A 334 30.69 -4.83 6.44
C THR A 334 30.72 -3.51 7.22
N SER A 335 29.55 -2.92 7.48
CA SER A 335 29.37 -1.70 8.25
C SER A 335 27.98 -1.68 8.88
N LEU A 336 27.86 -1.22 10.13
CA LEU A 336 26.53 -1.01 10.75
C LEU A 336 25.83 0.24 10.22
N ARG A 337 26.61 1.19 9.69
CA ARG A 337 26.08 2.39 9.06
C ARG A 337 25.92 2.11 7.58
N ASP A 338 24.69 2.16 7.12
CA ASP A 338 24.35 2.06 5.70
C ASP A 338 23.85 3.41 5.17
N VAL A 339 24.42 3.85 4.05
CA VAL A 339 24.14 5.16 3.46
C VAL A 339 23.67 4.96 2.03
N PRO A 340 22.74 5.78 1.52
CA PRO A 340 22.20 5.62 0.18
C PRO A 340 23.27 5.39 -0.90
N GLY A 341 23.12 4.29 -1.63
CA GLY A 341 23.99 3.85 -2.72
C GLY A 341 25.22 3.05 -2.25
N PRO A 342 26.27 2.95 -3.09
CA PRO A 342 26.53 3.72 -4.30
C PRO A 342 25.79 3.20 -5.56
N VAL A 343 25.62 4.08 -6.55
CA VAL A 343 25.05 3.70 -7.85
C VAL A 343 25.85 2.59 -8.52
N GLY A 344 25.14 1.55 -8.96
CA GLY A 344 25.70 0.36 -9.61
C GLY A 344 25.95 -0.81 -8.66
N ALA A 345 25.78 -0.63 -7.35
CA ALA A 345 25.90 -1.71 -6.37
C ALA A 345 24.63 -2.57 -6.29
N VAL A 346 24.82 -3.83 -5.87
CA VAL A 346 23.78 -4.85 -5.73
C VAL A 346 24.07 -5.76 -4.53
N GLY A 347 23.02 -6.29 -3.89
CA GLY A 347 23.15 -7.18 -2.74
C GLY A 347 23.96 -6.51 -1.62
N GLU A 348 24.90 -7.27 -1.03
CA GLU A 348 25.73 -6.86 0.11
C GLU A 348 26.65 -5.65 -0.17
N ASP A 349 26.95 -5.37 -1.45
CA ASP A 349 27.72 -4.17 -1.82
C ASP A 349 26.86 -2.89 -1.72
N LEU A 350 25.55 -3.05 -1.66
CA LEU A 350 24.56 -1.97 -1.52
C LEU A 350 23.97 -1.95 -0.10
N ASP A 351 23.60 -3.11 0.44
CA ASP A 351 23.10 -3.30 1.80
C ASP A 351 24.26 -3.78 2.69
N VAL A 352 25.02 -2.83 3.22
CA VAL A 352 26.27 -3.13 3.93
C VAL A 352 26.08 -3.56 5.38
N ASN A 353 24.89 -3.27 5.95
CA ASN A 353 24.49 -3.68 7.29
C ASN A 353 23.59 -4.94 7.27
N CYS A 354 23.27 -5.45 6.09
CA CYS A 354 22.47 -6.64 5.84
C CYS A 354 21.08 -6.61 6.49
N ASP A 355 20.43 -5.44 6.53
CA ASP A 355 19.07 -5.31 7.11
C ASP A 355 17.94 -5.52 6.07
N GLY A 356 18.34 -5.83 4.83
CA GLY A 356 17.49 -6.26 3.72
C GLY A 356 17.15 -5.16 2.72
N ALA A 357 17.81 -4.00 2.80
CA ALA A 357 17.73 -2.94 1.80
C ALA A 357 18.93 -1.99 1.88
N ASP A 358 19.07 -1.10 0.90
CA ASP A 358 19.95 0.06 1.03
C ASP A 358 19.41 1.04 2.09
N GLY A 359 20.33 1.57 2.89
CA GLY A 359 20.09 2.51 3.96
C GLY A 359 19.62 1.84 5.23
N GLU A 360 19.79 2.51 6.38
CA GLU A 360 19.33 1.96 7.65
C GLU A 360 17.78 1.91 7.68
N VAL A 361 17.19 0.71 7.64
CA VAL A 361 15.74 0.53 7.44
C VAL A 361 14.91 1.26 8.50
N THR A 362 15.36 1.24 9.75
CA THR A 362 14.71 1.94 10.88
C THR A 362 14.73 3.47 10.75
N LEU A 363 15.64 4.04 9.95
CA LEU A 363 15.79 5.48 9.74
C LEU A 363 15.30 5.95 8.35
N SER A 364 14.79 5.03 7.53
CA SER A 364 14.53 5.24 6.10
C SER A 364 13.12 4.82 5.72
N VAL A 365 12.46 5.50 4.78
CA VAL A 365 11.11 5.16 4.30
C VAL A 365 11.17 4.62 2.86
N TYR A 366 10.45 3.54 2.57
CA TYR A 366 10.52 2.86 1.29
C TYR A 366 9.19 2.96 0.53
N VAL A 367 9.28 3.18 -0.79
CA VAL A 367 8.14 3.44 -1.66
C VAL A 367 8.24 2.58 -2.91
N ALA A 368 7.12 1.96 -3.29
CA ALA A 368 7.01 1.19 -4.52
C ALA A 368 5.60 1.34 -5.15
N PRO A 369 5.45 1.24 -6.48
CA PRO A 369 4.14 1.43 -7.12
C PRO A 369 3.08 0.37 -6.73
N ASP A 370 3.52 -0.79 -6.25
CA ASP A 370 2.72 -1.89 -5.72
C ASP A 370 2.63 -1.90 -4.18
N GLY A 371 3.07 -0.82 -3.53
CA GLY A 371 2.93 -0.62 -2.09
C GLY A 371 1.51 -0.31 -1.63
N ASP A 372 1.37 -0.01 -0.34
CA ASP A 372 0.11 0.37 0.32
C ASP A 372 0.37 1.54 1.27
N ASP A 373 -0.37 2.64 1.14
CA ASP A 373 -0.18 3.83 1.98
C ASP A 373 -0.62 3.64 3.44
N THR A 374 -1.21 2.49 3.77
CA THR A 374 -1.49 2.06 5.16
C THR A 374 -0.36 1.23 5.77
N ALA A 375 0.67 0.89 4.99
CA ALA A 375 1.83 0.12 5.43
C ALA A 375 2.83 0.99 6.24
N PRO A 376 3.76 0.38 6.98
CA PRO A 376 4.78 1.13 7.75
C PRO A 376 5.86 1.82 6.89
N GLY A 377 5.90 1.57 5.58
CA GLY A 377 6.89 2.14 4.67
C GLY A 377 8.27 1.50 4.81
N SER A 378 8.30 0.18 4.89
CA SER A 378 9.52 -0.64 4.98
C SER A 378 9.83 -1.34 3.64
N PRO A 379 11.01 -1.94 3.43
CA PRO A 379 11.35 -2.58 2.16
C PRO A 379 10.36 -3.68 1.74
N SER A 380 9.90 -4.49 2.70
CA SER A 380 8.93 -5.57 2.45
C SER A 380 7.48 -5.07 2.38
N ARG A 381 7.14 -4.00 3.11
CA ARG A 381 5.83 -3.35 3.10
C ARG A 381 5.97 -1.85 2.79
N PRO A 382 6.32 -1.49 1.54
CA PRO A 382 6.54 -0.10 1.16
C PRO A 382 5.22 0.65 1.00
N LEU A 383 5.29 1.97 1.10
CA LEU A 383 4.18 2.86 0.78
C LEU A 383 3.95 2.90 -0.74
N ALA A 384 2.72 3.20 -1.17
CA ALA A 384 2.36 3.29 -2.58
C ALA A 384 2.76 4.65 -3.20
N THR A 385 2.67 5.72 -2.42
CA THR A 385 2.86 7.10 -2.86
C THR A 385 4.05 7.77 -2.19
N VAL A 386 4.67 8.70 -2.93
CA VAL A 386 5.80 9.49 -2.42
C VAL A 386 5.31 10.51 -1.40
N ALA A 387 4.09 11.05 -1.57
CA ALA A 387 3.49 11.96 -0.61
C ALA A 387 3.31 11.32 0.77
N ALA A 388 2.73 10.11 0.84
CA ALA A 388 2.59 9.38 2.11
C ALA A 388 3.95 9.12 2.77
N ALA A 389 4.97 8.78 1.96
CA ALA A 389 6.32 8.56 2.46
C ALA A 389 6.97 9.82 3.03
N ILE A 390 6.75 10.98 2.42
CA ILE A 390 7.20 12.27 2.95
C ILE A 390 6.50 12.58 4.29
N GLU A 391 5.21 12.28 4.41
CA GLU A 391 4.47 12.47 5.67
C GLU A 391 5.04 11.60 6.79
N VAL A 392 5.27 10.31 6.53
CA VAL A 392 5.90 9.38 7.49
C VAL A 392 7.32 9.84 7.82
N ALA A 393 8.12 10.22 6.82
CA ALA A 393 9.49 10.69 7.00
C ALA A 393 9.57 11.91 7.93
N VAL A 394 8.65 12.87 7.77
CA VAL A 394 8.57 14.05 8.64
C VAL A 394 8.06 13.68 10.03
N ALA A 395 7.00 12.88 10.13
CA ALA A 395 6.37 12.53 11.41
C ALA A 395 7.31 11.72 12.31
N GLN A 396 8.08 10.80 11.72
CA GLN A 396 8.96 9.88 12.44
C GLN A 396 10.43 10.31 12.44
N GLY A 397 10.79 11.41 11.76
CA GLY A 397 12.17 11.86 11.66
C GLY A 397 13.07 10.88 10.89
N ARG A 398 12.52 10.24 9.83
CA ARG A 398 13.19 9.28 8.94
C ARG A 398 13.48 9.95 7.58
N PRO A 399 14.57 10.73 7.46
CA PRO A 399 14.76 11.69 6.37
C PRO A 399 15.00 11.09 4.98
N ASP A 400 15.46 9.83 4.88
CA ASP A 400 15.76 9.19 3.60
C ASP A 400 14.52 8.47 3.06
N VAL A 401 14.15 8.76 1.81
CA VAL A 401 13.01 8.15 1.11
C VAL A 401 13.51 7.45 -0.15
N PHE A 402 13.42 6.12 -0.15
CA PHE A 402 13.90 5.24 -1.21
C PHE A 402 12.76 4.87 -2.16
N LEU A 403 12.96 5.11 -3.45
CA LEU A 403 11.93 4.98 -4.47
C LEU A 403 12.29 3.85 -5.43
N ALA A 404 11.55 2.75 -5.36
CA ALA A 404 11.64 1.68 -6.34
C ALA A 404 11.25 2.17 -7.74
N SER A 405 11.77 1.50 -8.76
CA SER A 405 11.49 1.78 -10.17
C SER A 405 10.00 1.80 -10.44
N GLY A 406 9.53 2.82 -11.17
CA GLY A 406 8.10 3.05 -11.31
C GLY A 406 7.76 4.44 -11.80
N THR A 407 6.48 4.68 -12.04
CA THR A 407 5.95 6.03 -12.31
C THR A 407 5.02 6.44 -11.19
N TYR A 408 5.38 7.53 -10.51
CA TYR A 408 4.62 8.15 -9.44
C TYR A 408 3.96 9.42 -10.01
N VAL A 409 2.63 9.43 -10.09
CA VAL A 409 1.87 10.54 -10.68
C VAL A 409 1.37 11.45 -9.58
N GLU A 410 2.23 12.37 -9.13
CA GLU A 410 2.01 13.17 -7.93
C GLU A 410 2.56 14.59 -8.08
N ALA A 411 2.00 15.50 -7.28
CA ALA A 411 2.44 16.88 -7.18
C ALA A 411 3.02 17.11 -5.78
N LEU A 412 4.35 17.07 -5.67
CA LEU A 412 5.03 17.03 -4.38
C LEU A 412 5.57 18.40 -3.97
N THR A 413 5.38 18.75 -2.70
CA THR A 413 6.08 19.87 -2.05
C THR A 413 7.11 19.25 -1.11
N LEU A 414 8.39 19.34 -1.45
CA LEU A 414 9.48 18.71 -0.71
C LEU A 414 9.87 19.57 0.51
N PRO A 415 9.68 19.06 1.74
CA PRO A 415 10.08 19.75 2.96
C PRO A 415 11.61 19.82 3.11
N SER A 416 12.06 20.72 3.98
CA SER A 416 13.46 20.80 4.38
C SER A 416 13.91 19.52 5.10
N GLY A 417 15.12 19.05 4.85
CA GLY A 417 15.71 17.86 5.46
C GLY A 417 15.31 16.50 4.87
N ILE A 418 14.34 16.46 3.94
CA ILE A 418 13.94 15.20 3.28
C ILE A 418 14.81 14.92 2.05
N ARG A 419 15.18 13.65 1.87
CA ARG A 419 16.07 13.17 0.83
C ARG A 419 15.38 12.11 0.00
N LEU A 420 15.19 12.37 -1.30
CA LEU A 420 14.54 11.44 -2.23
C LEU A 420 15.60 10.74 -3.08
N HIS A 421 15.61 9.41 -3.05
CA HIS A 421 16.56 8.56 -3.77
C HIS A 421 15.81 7.63 -4.73
N GLY A 422 15.96 7.85 -6.04
CA GLY A 422 15.40 6.99 -7.08
C GLY A 422 16.36 5.89 -7.55
N GLY A 423 15.91 5.07 -8.49
CA GLY A 423 16.79 4.13 -9.17
C GLY A 423 16.90 2.74 -8.55
N TYR A 424 16.05 2.40 -7.58
CA TYR A 424 16.08 1.11 -6.90
C TYR A 424 15.27 0.04 -7.61
N ARG A 425 15.77 -1.19 -7.61
CA ARG A 425 14.94 -2.37 -7.89
C ARG A 425 13.86 -2.52 -6.81
N ARG A 426 12.81 -3.27 -7.11
CA ARG A 426 11.65 -3.44 -6.21
C ARG A 426 12.00 -3.98 -4.82
N ASP A 427 13.02 -4.80 -4.72
CA ASP A 427 13.53 -5.37 -3.47
C ASP A 427 14.56 -4.47 -2.78
N PHE A 428 14.86 -3.29 -3.33
CA PHE A 428 15.82 -2.30 -2.81
C PHE A 428 17.28 -2.78 -2.69
N LEU A 429 17.58 -4.01 -3.10
CA LEU A 429 18.91 -4.62 -3.10
C LEU A 429 19.68 -4.41 -4.42
N ALA A 430 19.28 -3.45 -5.25
CA ALA A 430 20.04 -3.06 -6.43
C ALA A 430 19.73 -1.61 -6.83
N LEU A 431 20.78 -0.82 -7.07
CA LEU A 431 20.67 0.58 -7.48
C LEU A 431 21.28 0.78 -8.87
N ASP A 432 20.43 1.07 -9.86
CA ASP A 432 20.84 1.46 -11.21
C ASP A 432 19.78 2.43 -11.76
N PRO A 433 20.00 3.75 -11.71
CA PRO A 433 19.02 4.74 -12.16
C PRO A 433 18.66 4.64 -13.64
N THR A 434 19.49 3.95 -14.45
CA THR A 434 19.21 3.70 -15.87
C THR A 434 18.41 2.42 -16.10
N GLY A 435 18.67 1.36 -15.32
CA GLY A 435 17.96 0.08 -15.38
C GLY A 435 16.63 0.08 -14.62
N PHE A 436 16.57 0.81 -13.51
CA PHE A 436 15.44 0.87 -12.57
C PHE A 436 14.86 2.28 -12.51
N MET A 437 14.44 2.79 -13.66
CA MET A 437 14.01 4.19 -13.79
C MET A 437 12.82 4.53 -12.88
N THR A 438 13.05 5.49 -11.97
CA THR A 438 12.03 6.15 -11.16
C THR A 438 11.55 7.42 -11.88
N ILE A 439 10.25 7.56 -12.11
CA ILE A 439 9.65 8.73 -12.77
C ILE A 439 8.65 9.39 -11.84
N LEU A 440 8.95 10.61 -11.39
CA LEU A 440 7.97 11.50 -10.78
C LEU A 440 7.31 12.35 -11.88
N ARG A 441 6.00 12.21 -12.07
CA ARG A 441 5.24 12.86 -13.13
C ARG A 441 4.15 13.74 -12.54
N ALA A 442 4.07 14.98 -13.01
CA ALA A 442 3.00 15.90 -12.62
C ALA A 442 1.62 15.33 -13.01
N PRO A 443 0.64 15.32 -12.10
CA PRO A 443 -0.74 14.96 -12.40
C PRO A 443 -1.41 16.03 -13.27
N LEU A 444 -2.56 15.68 -13.88
CA LEU A 444 -3.25 16.55 -14.83
C LEU A 444 -3.79 17.84 -14.19
N ASP A 445 -4.02 17.81 -12.90
CA ASP A 445 -4.58 18.85 -12.04
C ASP A 445 -3.56 19.39 -11.03
N THR A 446 -2.26 19.21 -11.30
CA THR A 446 -1.19 19.69 -10.41
C THR A 446 -1.43 21.15 -9.96
N PRO A 447 -1.46 21.42 -8.65
CA PRO A 447 -1.60 22.77 -8.13
C PRO A 447 -0.28 23.55 -8.18
N LEU A 448 0.82 22.90 -8.56
CA LEU A 448 2.15 23.50 -8.52
C LEU A 448 2.41 24.45 -9.70
N PRO A 449 3.23 25.50 -9.50
CA PRO A 449 3.49 26.51 -10.52
C PRO A 449 3.93 25.93 -11.86
N GLY A 450 3.31 26.40 -12.95
CA GLY A 450 3.69 26.05 -14.31
C GLY A 450 3.54 24.57 -14.66
N GLY A 451 2.74 23.79 -13.92
CA GLY A 451 2.57 22.37 -14.19
C GLY A 451 3.68 21.49 -13.61
N ALA A 452 4.39 21.97 -12.58
CA ALA A 452 5.47 21.22 -11.94
C ALA A 452 4.99 19.92 -11.28
N ALA A 453 5.89 18.93 -11.22
CA ALA A 453 5.70 17.67 -10.48
C ALA A 453 6.28 17.76 -9.07
N LEU A 454 7.33 18.57 -8.91
CA LEU A 454 8.04 18.75 -7.65
C LEU A 454 8.25 20.25 -7.42
N SER A 455 8.05 20.67 -6.18
CA SER A 455 8.37 22.02 -5.73
C SER A 455 9.05 22.00 -4.38
N SER A 456 9.84 23.03 -4.10
CA SER A 456 10.35 23.31 -2.76
C SER A 456 10.44 24.82 -2.60
N THR A 457 9.60 25.37 -1.73
CA THR A 457 9.49 26.83 -1.48
C THR A 457 10.15 27.27 -0.20
N ASP A 458 10.35 26.34 0.74
CA ASP A 458 11.07 26.62 1.96
C ASP A 458 12.57 26.76 1.67
N CYS A 459 13.22 27.68 2.37
CA CYS A 459 14.67 27.69 2.36
C CYS A 459 15.15 26.49 3.17
N ALA A 460 15.61 25.45 2.46
CA ALA A 460 16.10 24.21 3.04
C ALA A 460 16.98 24.47 4.26
N GLN A 461 16.55 23.97 5.42
CA GLN A 461 17.39 23.80 6.61
C GLN A 461 17.81 22.32 6.66
N GLY A 462 19.11 22.06 6.72
CA GLY A 462 19.65 20.69 6.63
C GLY A 462 19.84 20.19 5.19
N ASP A 463 20.17 18.90 5.04
CA ASP A 463 20.46 18.27 3.76
C ASP A 463 19.18 17.78 3.07
N THR A 464 18.60 18.61 2.21
CA THR A 464 17.52 18.20 1.29
C THR A 464 18.12 17.73 -0.04
N VAL A 465 17.81 16.51 -0.46
CA VAL A 465 18.40 15.85 -1.64
C VAL A 465 17.30 15.33 -2.55
N VAL A 466 17.51 15.43 -3.86
CA VAL A 466 16.71 14.75 -4.88
C VAL A 466 17.69 14.16 -5.87
N GLU A 467 17.79 12.84 -5.90
CA GLU A 467 18.77 12.15 -6.75
C GLU A 467 18.22 10.89 -7.43
N TRP A 468 18.77 10.61 -8.61
CA TRP A 468 18.56 9.35 -9.34
C TRP A 468 17.14 9.09 -9.85
N LEU A 469 16.37 10.14 -10.14
CA LEU A 469 15.04 10.02 -10.76
C LEU A 469 14.82 10.96 -11.95
N SER A 470 13.80 10.64 -12.75
CA SER A 470 13.27 11.52 -13.78
C SER A 470 12.10 12.33 -13.22
N VAL A 471 12.14 13.65 -13.41
CA VAL A 471 11.04 14.57 -13.03
C VAL A 471 10.39 15.11 -14.30
N ARG A 472 9.09 14.86 -14.46
CA ARG A 472 8.32 15.21 -15.67
C ARG A 472 7.21 16.20 -15.35
N GLY A 473 7.36 17.42 -15.85
CA GLY A 473 6.34 18.45 -15.80
C GLY A 473 5.19 18.20 -16.77
N ARG A 474 4.14 19.01 -16.61
CA ARG A 474 2.93 18.96 -17.44
C ARG A 474 2.97 20.02 -18.53
N ASP A 475 2.40 19.70 -19.69
CA ASP A 475 2.13 20.67 -20.75
C ASP A 475 1.25 21.83 -20.24
N ALA A 476 1.55 23.03 -20.71
CA ALA A 476 0.73 24.19 -20.46
C ALA A 476 -0.59 24.08 -21.23
N VAL A 477 -1.72 24.28 -20.56
CA VAL A 477 -3.06 24.26 -21.17
C VAL A 477 -3.55 25.62 -21.63
N GLU A 478 -2.93 26.69 -21.13
CA GLU A 478 -3.31 28.06 -21.47
C GLU A 478 -2.26 28.72 -22.39
N PRO A 479 -2.68 29.55 -23.36
CA PRO A 479 -1.77 30.34 -24.17
C PRO A 479 -0.84 31.20 -23.31
N SER A 480 0.40 31.37 -23.75
CA SER A 480 1.47 32.12 -23.06
C SER A 480 1.82 31.63 -21.66
N SER A 481 1.37 30.43 -21.26
CA SER A 481 1.74 29.85 -19.97
C SER A 481 3.04 29.05 -20.07
N ALA A 482 3.87 29.15 -19.03
CA ALA A 482 5.07 28.34 -18.91
C ALA A 482 4.71 26.88 -18.60
N SER A 483 5.59 25.97 -19.03
CA SER A 483 5.61 24.58 -18.55
C SER A 483 6.90 24.35 -17.77
N VAL A 484 6.77 23.85 -16.54
CA VAL A 484 7.82 23.67 -15.55
C VAL A 484 7.73 22.24 -15.03
N ALA A 485 8.88 21.60 -14.79
CA ALA A 485 8.94 20.27 -14.16
C ALA A 485 9.27 20.35 -12.67
N LEU A 486 10.18 21.26 -12.31
CA LEU A 486 10.67 21.49 -10.96
C LEU A 486 10.61 22.98 -10.64
N TRP A 487 10.00 23.35 -9.52
CA TRP A 487 9.91 24.73 -9.06
C TRP A 487 10.63 24.93 -7.72
N LEU A 488 11.73 25.66 -7.71
CA LEU A 488 12.52 25.95 -6.50
C LEU A 488 12.39 27.44 -6.14
N GLY A 489 11.86 27.73 -4.96
CA GLY A 489 11.34 29.06 -4.60
C GLY A 489 12.00 29.75 -3.40
N CYS A 490 13.20 29.36 -2.94
CA CYS A 490 13.84 30.01 -1.80
C CYS A 490 14.31 31.44 -2.15
N LEU A 491 13.70 32.44 -1.50
CA LEU A 491 14.01 33.87 -1.69
C LEU A 491 14.95 34.45 -0.61
N ALA A 492 15.27 33.69 0.44
CA ALA A 492 15.96 34.22 1.64
C ALA A 492 17.48 33.93 1.70
N GLY A 493 18.12 33.48 0.61
CA GLY A 493 19.58 33.32 0.57
C GLY A 493 20.16 32.09 1.29
N GLY A 494 19.32 31.12 1.66
CA GLY A 494 19.77 29.76 2.06
C GLY A 494 20.17 28.91 0.85
N ARG A 495 21.10 27.97 1.01
CA ARG A 495 21.36 26.87 0.07
C ARG A 495 20.71 25.59 0.60
N SER A 496 20.30 24.62 -0.20
CA SER A 496 19.96 24.56 -1.63
C SER A 496 19.62 23.09 -1.81
N VAL A 497 18.37 22.75 -2.10
CA VAL A 497 17.99 21.39 -2.51
C VAL A 497 19.08 20.85 -3.45
N ARG A 498 19.79 19.81 -3.03
CA ARG A 498 20.85 19.20 -3.84
C ARG A 498 20.16 18.33 -4.87
N LEU A 499 20.29 18.71 -6.13
CA LEU A 499 19.86 17.91 -7.26
C LEU A 499 21.07 17.15 -7.78
N ASP A 500 21.02 15.83 -7.76
CA ASP A 500 22.12 14.99 -8.23
C ASP A 500 21.62 13.97 -9.26
N THR A 501 22.23 13.96 -10.44
CA THR A 501 21.98 12.93 -11.45
C THR A 501 20.48 12.72 -11.75
N LEU A 502 19.80 13.79 -12.19
CA LEU A 502 18.37 13.81 -12.54
C LEU A 502 18.11 13.95 -14.05
N ASP A 503 17.02 13.37 -14.55
CA ASP A 503 16.44 13.66 -15.88
C ASP A 503 15.20 14.55 -15.76
N ILE A 504 15.36 15.86 -15.96
CA ILE A 504 14.30 16.85 -15.80
C ILE A 504 13.70 17.21 -17.16
N ARG A 505 12.41 16.90 -17.36
CA ARG A 505 11.69 17.19 -18.61
C ARG A 505 10.46 18.05 -18.33
N PRO A 506 10.48 19.36 -18.67
CA PRO A 506 9.24 20.14 -18.69
C PRO A 506 8.32 19.62 -19.80
N GLY A 507 7.04 19.96 -19.70
CA GLY A 507 6.10 19.76 -20.78
C GLY A 507 6.23 20.81 -21.89
N ILE A 508 5.30 20.76 -22.83
CA ILE A 508 5.18 21.70 -23.94
C ILE A 508 4.64 23.04 -23.39
N PRO A 509 5.33 24.17 -23.61
CA PRO A 509 4.83 25.48 -23.20
C PRO A 509 3.63 25.92 -24.06
N GLY A 510 2.81 26.82 -23.52
CA GLY A 510 1.63 27.31 -24.20
C GLY A 510 2.01 28.14 -25.41
N ALA A 511 1.25 28.02 -26.50
CA ALA A 511 1.44 28.88 -27.66
C ALA A 511 1.28 30.35 -27.24
N GLY A 512 2.10 31.25 -27.80
CA GLY A 512 1.96 32.69 -27.52
C GLY A 512 0.55 33.20 -27.86
N LEU A 513 0.04 34.13 -27.06
CA LEU A 513 -1.24 34.79 -27.34
C LEU A 513 -1.14 35.54 -28.67
N ASN A 514 -2.23 35.52 -29.43
CA ASN A 514 -2.35 36.39 -30.59
C ASN A 514 -2.15 37.85 -30.14
N GLY A 515 -1.37 38.62 -30.92
CA GLY A 515 -1.30 40.06 -30.70
C GLY A 515 -2.69 40.69 -30.80
N ALA A 516 -2.93 41.76 -30.04
CA ALA A 516 -4.15 42.54 -30.17
C ALA A 516 -4.34 43.00 -31.62
N ALA A 517 -5.58 43.03 -32.10
CA ALA A 517 -5.89 43.58 -33.41
C ALA A 517 -5.38 45.03 -33.51
N GLY A 518 -4.81 45.38 -34.67
CA GLY A 518 -4.45 46.77 -34.96
C GLY A 518 -5.70 47.66 -34.95
N THR A 519 -5.55 48.91 -34.52
CA THR A 519 -6.63 49.90 -34.64
C THR A 519 -6.94 50.13 -36.12
N ALA A 520 -8.22 50.17 -36.49
CA ALA A 520 -8.62 50.57 -37.84
C ALA A 520 -8.04 51.96 -38.15
N GLY A 521 -7.51 52.14 -39.37
CA GLY A 521 -7.06 53.45 -39.82
C GLY A 521 -8.21 54.45 -39.82
N SER A 522 -7.98 55.67 -39.36
CA SER A 522 -8.95 56.76 -39.48
C SER A 522 -9.19 57.08 -40.96
N SER A 523 -10.44 57.35 -41.33
CA SER A 523 -10.73 58.02 -42.59
C SER A 523 -9.91 59.32 -42.67
N PRO A 524 -9.48 59.78 -43.86
CA PRO A 524 -8.73 61.02 -43.95
C PRO A 524 -9.57 62.20 -43.43
N ASP A 525 -9.20 62.77 -42.27
CA ASP A 525 -9.97 63.81 -41.57
C ASP A 525 -9.78 65.23 -42.15
N THR A 526 -8.86 65.41 -43.08
CA THR A 526 -8.61 66.73 -43.69
C THR A 526 -9.52 66.97 -44.88
N ALA A 527 -10.43 67.94 -44.75
CA ALA A 527 -11.12 68.52 -45.89
C ALA A 527 -10.10 69.02 -46.94
N PRO A 528 -10.38 68.90 -48.25
CA PRO A 528 -9.53 69.47 -49.28
C PRO A 528 -9.37 70.98 -49.05
N ALA A 529 -8.19 71.52 -49.36
CA ALA A 529 -7.97 72.97 -49.36
C ALA A 529 -9.01 73.66 -50.26
N ALA A 530 -9.46 74.86 -49.88
CA ALA A 530 -10.48 75.59 -50.64
C ALA A 530 -10.03 75.76 -52.12
N GLY A 531 -10.79 75.18 -53.04
CA GLY A 531 -10.49 75.20 -54.49
C GLY A 531 -9.68 74.02 -55.02
N ALA A 532 -9.19 73.11 -54.17
CA ALA A 532 -8.67 71.83 -54.62
C ALA A 532 -9.83 70.92 -55.09
N PRO A 533 -9.65 70.07 -56.12
CA PRO A 533 -10.61 69.03 -56.39
C PRO A 533 -10.83 68.20 -55.11
N PRO A 534 -12.03 67.63 -54.86
CA PRO A 534 -12.18 66.64 -53.81
C PRO A 534 -11.09 65.59 -53.98
N ARG A 535 -10.58 65.00 -52.88
CA ARG A 535 -9.73 63.79 -52.97
C ARG A 535 -10.60 62.65 -53.50
N GLY A 536 -10.97 62.73 -54.77
CA GLY A 536 -11.44 61.64 -55.58
C GLY A 536 -10.22 60.89 -56.08
N ALA A 537 -10.44 59.64 -56.45
CA ALA A 537 -9.42 58.90 -57.13
C ALA A 537 -8.92 59.63 -58.39
N VAL A 538 -7.66 59.45 -58.74
CA VAL A 538 -7.16 59.77 -60.07
C VAL A 538 -7.99 58.99 -61.07
N GLU A 539 -8.81 59.69 -61.85
CA GLU A 539 -9.71 59.09 -62.82
C GLU A 539 -9.21 59.31 -64.25
N ARG A 540 -9.44 58.31 -65.10
CA ARG A 540 -9.28 58.43 -66.55
C ARG A 540 -10.58 57.98 -67.20
N ASN A 541 -11.19 58.85 -68.02
CA ASN A 541 -12.51 58.59 -68.63
C ASN A 541 -13.63 58.29 -67.60
N ARG A 542 -13.65 58.99 -66.45
CA ARG A 542 -14.59 58.75 -65.34
C ARG A 542 -14.49 57.36 -64.69
N LEU A 543 -13.34 56.71 -64.84
CA LEU A 543 -13.02 55.45 -64.17
C LEU A 543 -11.85 55.68 -63.23
N CYS A 544 -12.01 55.24 -62.00
CA CYS A 544 -10.97 55.16 -60.98
C CYS A 544 -9.78 54.36 -61.54
N THR A 545 -8.59 54.95 -61.60
CA THR A 545 -7.41 54.27 -62.15
C THR A 545 -6.73 53.41 -61.08
N SER A 546 -6.42 52.15 -61.37
CA SER A 546 -5.76 51.24 -60.41
C SER A 546 -4.24 51.49 -60.32
N THR A 547 -3.84 52.71 -59.97
CA THR A 547 -2.43 53.09 -59.75
C THR A 547 -2.11 53.18 -58.26
N ALA A 548 -0.82 53.27 -57.92
CA ALA A 548 -0.36 53.49 -56.55
C ALA A 548 -0.92 54.81 -55.95
N GLU A 549 -1.26 55.79 -56.79
CA GLU A 549 -1.85 57.07 -56.37
C GLU A 549 -3.26 56.91 -55.78
N ASN A 550 -3.95 55.83 -56.15
CA ASN A 550 -5.29 55.50 -55.66
C ASN A 550 -5.29 54.33 -54.68
N THR A 551 -4.14 53.94 -54.14
CA THR A 551 -4.04 52.93 -53.09
C THR A 551 -3.77 53.60 -51.75
N VAL A 552 -4.71 53.47 -50.81
CA VAL A 552 -4.56 53.93 -49.43
C VAL A 552 -3.98 52.79 -48.62
N ALA A 553 -2.72 52.94 -48.21
CA ALA A 553 -2.03 51.96 -47.38
C ALA A 553 -2.81 51.74 -46.06
N GLY A 554 -2.90 50.48 -45.64
CA GLY A 554 -3.46 50.12 -44.34
C GLY A 554 -2.61 50.65 -43.18
N GLY A 555 -3.18 50.60 -41.97
CA GLY A 555 -2.46 50.98 -40.75
C GLY A 555 -1.23 50.10 -40.52
N VAL A 556 -0.15 50.69 -39.99
CA VAL A 556 1.07 49.94 -39.66
C VAL A 556 0.79 48.97 -38.50
N GLY A 557 1.27 47.73 -38.61
CA GLY A 557 1.14 46.72 -37.57
C GLY A 557 1.91 47.08 -36.29
N GLY A 558 1.47 46.54 -35.15
CA GLY A 558 2.19 46.72 -33.88
C GLY A 558 3.62 46.17 -33.97
N ARG A 559 4.62 46.95 -33.54
CA ARG A 559 6.03 46.56 -33.59
C ARG A 559 6.50 46.06 -32.23
N HIS A 560 6.97 44.81 -32.17
CA HIS A 560 7.53 44.20 -30.97
C HIS A 560 8.80 43.41 -31.29
N GLN A 561 9.72 43.33 -30.31
CA GLN A 561 10.94 42.54 -30.37
C GLN A 561 11.11 41.75 -29.07
N CYS A 562 11.40 40.46 -29.18
CA CYS A 562 11.74 39.59 -28.06
C CYS A 562 13.14 39.01 -28.28
N GLY A 563 14.10 39.29 -27.40
CA GLY A 563 15.47 38.77 -27.52
C GLY A 563 16.17 39.12 -28.85
N GLY A 564 15.85 40.28 -29.45
CA GLY A 564 16.37 40.68 -30.76
C GLY A 564 15.65 40.08 -31.97
N GLN A 565 14.73 39.14 -31.80
CA GLN A 565 13.84 38.65 -32.87
C GLN A 565 12.57 39.49 -32.93
N THR A 566 12.15 39.88 -34.14
CA THR A 566 10.90 40.63 -34.32
C THR A 566 9.68 39.72 -34.26
N THR A 567 8.73 40.08 -33.39
CA THR A 567 7.40 39.47 -33.29
C THR A 567 6.33 40.48 -33.69
N ALA A 568 6.64 41.34 -34.67
CA ALA A 568 5.75 42.40 -35.10
C ALA A 568 4.51 41.82 -35.78
N GLY A 569 3.36 42.45 -35.53
CA GLY A 569 2.13 42.21 -36.29
C GLY A 569 2.29 42.67 -37.74
N GLY A 570 1.44 42.13 -38.62
CA GLY A 570 1.37 42.58 -40.01
C GLY A 570 0.64 43.92 -40.15
N ASP A 571 1.00 44.68 -41.18
CA ASP A 571 0.27 45.89 -41.59
C ASP A 571 -1.13 45.54 -42.09
N GLY A 572 -2.09 46.43 -41.85
CA GLY A 572 -3.49 46.28 -42.24
C GLY A 572 -3.71 46.25 -43.76
N ALA A 573 -4.89 45.76 -44.17
CA ALA A 573 -5.31 45.74 -45.57
C ALA A 573 -5.39 47.17 -46.15
N SER A 574 -5.11 47.30 -47.44
CA SER A 574 -5.15 48.58 -48.14
C SER A 574 -6.45 48.69 -48.94
N ALA A 575 -6.96 49.91 -49.08
CA ALA A 575 -8.09 50.19 -49.97
C ALA A 575 -7.58 50.76 -51.29
N SER A 576 -8.17 50.34 -52.40
CA SER A 576 -7.84 50.79 -53.76
C SER A 576 -9.10 51.02 -54.58
N CYS A 577 -8.95 51.57 -55.78
CA CYS A 577 -10.06 51.77 -56.71
C CYS A 577 -10.93 50.51 -56.87
N PRO A 578 -12.25 50.58 -56.62
CA PRO A 578 -13.08 49.40 -56.67
C PRO A 578 -13.25 48.89 -58.09
N PHE A 579 -13.16 47.57 -58.27
CA PHE A 579 -13.44 46.88 -59.53
C PHE A 579 -14.40 45.71 -59.28
N PHE A 580 -15.37 45.51 -60.17
CA PHE A 580 -16.42 44.51 -59.95
C PHE A 580 -15.83 43.13 -59.63
N ALA A 581 -16.26 42.57 -58.49
CA ALA A 581 -15.84 41.27 -57.99
C ALA A 581 -14.33 41.14 -57.71
N ALA A 582 -13.62 42.26 -57.51
CA ALA A 582 -12.24 42.25 -57.05
C ALA A 582 -12.17 42.20 -55.50
N PHE A 583 -11.08 41.62 -55.00
CA PHE A 583 -10.69 41.73 -53.60
C PHE A 583 -9.68 42.86 -53.46
N GLN A 584 -9.87 43.68 -52.43
CA GLN A 584 -8.92 44.69 -52.05
C GLN A 584 -7.61 44.04 -51.56
N PRO A 585 -6.47 44.75 -51.64
CA PRO A 585 -5.20 44.23 -51.15
C PRO A 585 -5.28 43.82 -49.67
N ARG A 586 -5.05 42.53 -49.39
CA ARG A 586 -4.99 41.99 -48.02
C ARG A 586 -3.89 42.62 -47.17
N GLY A 587 -4.05 42.52 -45.85
CA GLY A 587 -2.99 42.88 -44.91
C GLY A 587 -1.76 41.99 -45.08
N SER A 588 -0.62 42.47 -44.61
CA SER A 588 0.61 41.67 -44.59
C SER A 588 0.58 40.66 -43.44
N THR A 589 1.29 39.54 -43.58
CA THR A 589 1.50 38.58 -42.48
C THR A 589 2.50 39.17 -41.49
N GLY A 590 2.32 38.91 -40.20
CA GLY A 590 3.29 39.31 -39.18
C GLY A 590 4.65 38.62 -39.33
N ARG A 591 5.55 38.87 -38.39
CA ARG A 591 6.88 38.24 -38.33
C ARG A 591 7.03 37.40 -37.07
N GLY A 592 7.75 36.27 -37.16
CA GLY A 592 7.98 35.32 -36.06
C GLY A 592 7.97 33.87 -36.53
N ALA A 593 8.11 32.92 -35.60
CA ALA A 593 8.10 31.48 -35.89
C ALA A 593 6.72 30.95 -36.32
N SER A 594 5.64 31.61 -35.90
CA SER A 594 4.26 31.29 -36.29
C SER A 594 3.43 32.58 -36.39
N PRO A 595 3.65 33.40 -37.42
CA PRO A 595 3.04 34.72 -37.50
C PRO A 595 1.55 34.64 -37.84
N GLY A 596 0.75 35.53 -37.24
CA GLY A 596 -0.64 35.72 -37.62
C GLY A 596 -0.75 36.16 -39.09
N ARG A 597 -1.70 35.57 -39.82
CA ARG A 597 -1.99 35.96 -41.22
C ARG A 597 -2.58 37.35 -41.26
N GLY A 598 -2.22 38.11 -42.29
CA GLY A 598 -2.87 39.39 -42.56
C GLY A 598 -4.35 39.19 -42.87
N GLY A 599 -5.20 40.08 -42.36
CA GLY A 599 -6.64 40.04 -42.63
C GLY A 599 -6.92 40.21 -44.13
N ASP A 600 -8.00 39.58 -44.60
CA ASP A 600 -8.42 39.71 -45.98
C ASP A 600 -8.81 41.16 -46.30
N GLY A 601 -8.55 41.60 -47.53
CA GLY A 601 -9.09 42.85 -48.02
C GLY A 601 -10.60 42.72 -48.25
N GLY A 602 -11.33 43.83 -48.10
CA GLY A 602 -12.75 43.86 -48.41
C GLY A 602 -13.02 43.43 -49.86
N GLN A 603 -14.19 42.83 -50.10
CA GLN A 603 -14.65 42.53 -51.45
C GLN A 603 -15.42 43.73 -52.00
N ASP A 604 -15.14 44.10 -53.24
CA ASP A 604 -15.91 45.13 -53.95
C ASP A 604 -17.27 44.55 -54.35
N SER A 605 -18.29 44.77 -53.51
CA SER A 605 -19.69 44.56 -53.85
C SER A 605 -20.26 45.79 -54.55
N ARG A 606 -21.15 45.56 -55.53
CA ARG A 606 -21.82 46.63 -56.31
C ARG A 606 -22.58 47.62 -55.45
#